data_AF-A0A158P7M5-F1
#
_entry.id   AF-A0A158P7M5-F1
#
_cell.length_a   1.000
_cell.length_b   1.000
_cell.length_c   1.000
_cell.angle_alpha   90.00
_cell.angle_beta   90.00
_cell.angle_gamma   90.00
#
_symmetry.space_group_name_H-M   'P 1'
#
loop_
_entity.id
_entity.type
_entity.pdbx_description
1 polymer ?
#
loop_
_entity_poly.entity_id
_entity_poly.type
_entity_poly.pdbx_seq_one_letter_code
_entity_poly.pdbx_strand_id
1 'polypeptide(L)'
;MYIKRLEIDGFKSYSKLQVIDGLDTQFNAITGLFIFFDAIKNQFFRLGLNGTGKSNILDSICFVLGITNLTHIRAGMSPMFFVKNGKNCISLGQLTDLVYKQGQAGITKATVTITFDNKDKKHGPIGYHNCDEITIKRQVR
;
A
#
# COMPACT_ATOMS: atom_id res chain seq x y z
N MET A 1 -9.75 -16.89 -4.16
CA MET A 1 -9.29 -15.93 -3.13
C MET A 1 -9.20 -14.54 -3.74
N TYR A 2 -9.74 -13.51 -3.09
CA TYR A 2 -9.68 -12.11 -3.57
C TYR A 2 -9.51 -11.13 -2.39
N ILE A 3 -9.07 -9.90 -2.67
CA ILE A 3 -8.90 -8.88 -1.63
C ILE A 3 -10.29 -8.38 -1.22
N LYS A 4 -10.63 -8.53 0.07
CA LYS A 4 -11.89 -8.07 0.67
C LYS A 4 -11.73 -6.70 1.33
N ARG A 5 -10.57 -6.45 1.96
CA ARG A 5 -10.29 -5.21 2.69
C ARG A 5 -8.80 -4.85 2.64
N LEU A 6 -8.51 -3.57 2.53
CA LEU A 6 -7.17 -2.99 2.61
C LEU A 6 -7.17 -1.88 3.66
N GLU A 7 -6.27 -1.97 4.63
CA GLU A 7 -6.08 -0.97 5.68
C GLU A 7 -4.67 -0.39 5.57
N ILE A 8 -4.56 0.93 5.45
CA ILE A 8 -3.30 1.66 5.23
C ILE A 8 -3.14 2.71 6.32
N ASP A 9 -2.08 2.60 7.12
CA ASP A 9 -1.79 3.54 8.20
C ASP A 9 -0.33 4.00 8.15
N GLY A 10 -0.10 5.30 8.22
CA GLY A 10 1.24 5.90 8.22
C GLY A 10 2.10 5.63 6.97
N PHE A 11 1.50 5.16 5.86
CA PHE A 11 2.23 4.73 4.66
C PHE A 11 2.22 5.82 3.57
N LYS A 12 3.41 6.27 3.13
CA LYS A 12 3.63 7.28 2.08
C LYS A 12 2.77 8.54 2.21
N SER A 13 1.65 8.64 1.49
CA SER A 13 0.74 9.80 1.53
C SER A 13 -0.37 9.68 2.59
N TYR A 14 -0.51 8.51 3.21
CA TYR A 14 -1.55 8.20 4.18
C TYR A 14 -1.05 8.41 5.60
N SER A 15 -1.29 9.60 6.16
CA SER A 15 -0.91 9.94 7.55
C SER A 15 -1.85 9.36 8.62
N LYS A 16 -3.06 8.98 8.23
CA LYS A 16 -4.08 8.39 9.10
C LYS A 16 -4.53 7.06 8.50
N LEU A 17 -5.00 6.16 9.35
CA LEU A 17 -5.64 4.92 8.94
C LEU A 17 -6.72 5.19 7.88
N GLN A 18 -6.53 4.61 6.71
CA GLN A 18 -7.52 4.53 5.64
C GLN A 18 -7.95 3.08 5.49
N VAL A 19 -9.25 2.88 5.35
CA VAL A 19 -9.85 1.56 5.14
C VAL A 19 -10.55 1.58 3.80
N ILE A 20 -10.17 0.64 2.94
CA ILE A 20 -10.82 0.38 1.65
C ILE A 20 -11.46 -1.00 1.77
N ASP A 21 -12.79 -1.04 1.78
CA ASP A 21 -13.60 -2.25 1.80
C ASP A 21 -14.52 -2.29 0.57
N GLY A 22 -15.28 -3.39 0.43
CA GLY A 22 -16.26 -3.53 -0.65
C GLY A 22 -15.66 -3.66 -2.05
N LEU A 23 -14.44 -4.19 -2.17
CA LEU A 23 -13.82 -4.46 -3.47
C LEU A 23 -14.60 -5.57 -4.20
N ASP A 24 -14.93 -5.29 -5.45
CA ASP A 24 -15.60 -6.24 -6.33
C ASP A 24 -14.62 -7.28 -6.88
N THR A 25 -15.09 -8.49 -7.18
CA THR A 25 -14.23 -9.58 -7.67
C THR A 25 -13.85 -9.44 -9.15
N GLN A 26 -14.66 -8.73 -9.94
CA GLN A 26 -14.51 -8.60 -11.38
C GLN A 26 -13.87 -7.28 -11.77
N PHE A 27 -14.25 -6.17 -11.14
CA PHE A 27 -13.76 -4.85 -11.55
C PHE A 27 -13.69 -3.84 -10.40
N ASN A 28 -12.50 -3.29 -10.17
CA ASN A 28 -12.28 -2.17 -9.24
C ASN A 28 -11.60 -1.02 -9.96
N ALA A 29 -12.15 0.19 -9.82
CA ALA A 29 -11.56 1.40 -10.38
C ALA A 29 -10.95 2.27 -9.27
N ILE A 30 -9.62 2.30 -9.16
CA ILE A 30 -8.91 3.26 -8.30
C ILE A 30 -8.84 4.60 -9.05
N THR A 31 -9.85 5.44 -8.84
CA THR A 31 -9.88 6.78 -9.43
C THR A 31 -9.22 7.79 -8.51
N GLY A 32 -8.55 8.78 -9.08
CA GLY A 32 -7.84 9.83 -8.35
C GLY A 32 -8.74 10.93 -7.85
N LEU A 33 -9.94 10.53 -7.46
CA LEU A 33 -11.08 11.38 -7.27
C LEU A 33 -11.06 11.85 -5.83
N PHE A 34 -10.50 13.04 -5.60
CA PHE A 34 -10.71 13.69 -4.32
C PHE A 34 -12.16 14.19 -4.32
N ILE A 35 -12.99 13.56 -3.51
CA ILE A 35 -14.38 13.97 -3.31
C ILE A 35 -14.37 14.98 -2.16
N PHE A 36 -14.40 16.27 -2.49
CA PHE A 36 -14.72 17.30 -1.49
C PHE A 36 -16.24 17.50 -1.50
N PHE A 37 -16.85 17.37 -0.33
CA PHE A 37 -18.22 17.83 -0.12
C PHE A 37 -18.16 19.35 0.07
N ASP A 38 -18.60 20.09 -0.94
CA ASP A 38 -18.78 21.53 -0.82
C ASP A 38 -20.11 21.77 -0.10
N ALA A 39 -20.04 22.06 1.20
CA ALA A 39 -21.21 22.36 2.02
C ALA A 39 -21.95 23.63 1.57
N ILE A 40 -21.29 24.54 0.85
CA ILE A 40 -21.90 25.78 0.31
C ILE A 40 -22.70 25.45 -0.94
N LYS A 41 -22.22 24.54 -1.79
CA LYS A 41 -22.91 24.13 -3.02
C LYS A 41 -23.77 22.88 -2.89
N ASN A 42 -23.76 22.24 -1.72
CA ASN A 42 -24.47 20.98 -1.46
C ASN A 42 -24.21 19.91 -2.54
N GLN A 43 -22.98 19.91 -3.06
CA GLN A 43 -22.60 19.15 -4.24
C GLN A 43 -21.23 18.51 -4.03
N PHE A 44 -21.11 17.25 -4.42
CA PHE A 44 -19.84 16.54 -4.45
C PHE A 44 -19.00 17.03 -5.63
N PHE A 45 -17.89 17.70 -5.35
CA PHE A 45 -16.99 18.17 -6.39
C PHE A 45 -15.95 17.09 -6.70
N ARG A 46 -15.88 16.67 -7.96
CA ARG A 46 -15.01 15.62 -8.47
C ARG A 46 -13.79 16.23 -9.15
N LEU A 47 -12.69 16.38 -8.42
CA LEU A 47 -11.41 16.82 -9.00
C LEU A 47 -10.46 15.62 -9.14
N GLY A 48 -10.11 15.31 -10.39
CA GLY A 48 -9.05 14.37 -10.72
C GLY A 48 -7.69 15.03 -10.60
N LEU A 49 -7.16 15.16 -9.38
CA LEU A 49 -5.84 15.75 -9.15
C LEU A 49 -4.72 14.71 -9.35
N ASN A 50 -3.69 15.10 -10.08
CA ASN A 50 -2.43 14.34 -10.16
C ASN A 50 -1.71 14.46 -8.81
N GLY A 51 -1.14 13.35 -8.30
CA GLY A 51 -0.48 13.33 -6.98
C GLY A 51 -1.36 13.02 -5.76
N THR A 52 -2.63 12.61 -5.95
CA THR A 52 -3.56 12.27 -4.84
C THR A 52 -3.27 10.96 -4.09
N GLY A 53 -2.13 10.31 -4.34
CA GLY A 53 -1.75 9.06 -3.66
C GLY A 53 -2.33 7.77 -4.26
N LYS A 54 -2.98 7.82 -5.43
CA LYS A 54 -3.48 6.61 -6.15
C LYS A 54 -2.44 5.48 -6.25
N SER A 55 -1.25 5.81 -6.77
CA SER A 55 -0.16 4.84 -6.95
C SER A 55 0.33 4.27 -5.62
N ASN A 56 0.16 5.01 -4.52
CA ASN A 56 0.55 4.54 -3.20
C ASN A 56 -0.39 3.45 -2.66
N ILE A 57 -1.63 3.34 -3.16
CA ILE A 57 -2.49 2.18 -2.87
C ILE A 57 -1.87 0.92 -3.46
N LEU A 58 -1.46 0.96 -4.72
CA LEU A 58 -0.77 -0.17 -5.36
C LEU A 58 0.57 -0.46 -4.67
N ASP A 59 1.34 0.57 -4.32
CA ASP A 59 2.59 0.39 -3.58
C ASP A 59 2.37 -0.24 -2.20
N SER A 60 1.26 0.06 -1.52
CA SER A 60 0.91 -0.56 -0.23
C SER A 60 0.60 -2.05 -0.38
N ILE A 61 -0.06 -2.43 -1.48
CA ILE A 61 -0.35 -3.83 -1.79
C ILE A 61 0.94 -4.58 -2.10
N CYS A 62 1.80 -4.02 -2.96
CA CYS A 62 3.12 -4.57 -3.27
C CYS A 62 4.00 -4.70 -2.02
N PHE A 63 3.92 -3.72 -1.11
CA PHE A 63 4.62 -3.75 0.16
C PHE A 63 4.19 -4.95 1.01
N VAL A 64 2.89 -5.18 1.21
CA VAL A 64 2.42 -6.35 1.99
C VAL A 64 2.74 -7.67 1.32
N LEU A 65 2.55 -7.77 0.00
CA LEU A 65 2.82 -8.99 -0.76
C LEU A 65 4.31 -9.28 -0.96
N GLY A 66 5.19 -8.35 -0.62
CA GLY A 66 6.64 -8.51 -0.78
C GLY A 66 7.11 -8.43 -2.23
N ILE A 67 6.27 -7.94 -3.15
CA ILE A 67 6.65 -7.73 -4.55
C ILE A 67 7.47 -6.44 -4.62
N THR A 68 8.79 -6.57 -4.47
CA THR A 68 9.73 -5.47 -4.72
C THR A 68 10.11 -5.48 -6.19
N ASN A 69 9.36 -4.76 -7.04
CA ASN A 69 9.89 -4.41 -8.34
C ASN A 69 10.97 -3.32 -8.11
N LEU A 70 12.19 -3.77 -7.81
CA LEU A 70 13.35 -2.98 -7.38
C LEU A 70 13.75 -1.88 -8.39
N THR A 71 13.18 -1.89 -9.59
CA THR A 71 13.48 -0.96 -10.69
C THR A 71 12.56 0.25 -10.77
N HIS A 72 11.38 0.23 -10.14
CA HIS A 72 10.38 1.30 -10.30
C HIS A 72 9.97 2.02 -9.00
N ILE A 73 10.39 1.54 -7.82
CA ILE A 73 10.21 2.30 -6.56
C ILE A 73 11.31 3.36 -6.49
N ARG A 74 11.14 4.40 -7.32
CA ARG A 74 12.02 5.56 -7.38
C ARG A 74 11.79 6.44 -6.14
N ALA A 75 12.39 6.06 -5.03
CA ALA A 75 12.87 7.01 -4.04
C ALA A 75 14.32 7.33 -4.42
N GLY A 76 14.59 8.61 -4.68
CA GLY A 76 15.81 9.05 -5.36
C GLY A 76 17.07 8.76 -4.56
N MET A 77 17.99 8.03 -5.16
CA MET A 77 19.29 8.52 -5.65
C MET A 77 20.04 7.31 -6.24
N SER A 78 20.88 7.59 -7.23
CA SER A 78 21.65 6.62 -8.03
C SER A 78 22.13 5.41 -7.22
N PRO A 79 22.14 4.18 -7.79
CA PRO A 79 22.83 3.06 -7.18
C PRO A 79 24.33 3.38 -7.19
N MET A 80 24.80 4.11 -6.18
CA MET A 80 26.21 4.13 -5.87
C MET A 80 26.50 2.72 -5.35
N PHE A 81 27.14 1.92 -6.21
CA PHE A 81 27.82 0.69 -5.83
C PHE A 81 28.86 1.02 -4.77
N PHE A 82 28.46 1.13 -3.50
CA PHE A 82 29.41 1.07 -2.40
C PHE A 82 29.77 -0.38 -2.18
N VAL A 83 30.91 -0.80 -2.75
CA VAL A 83 31.59 -2.02 -2.34
C VAL A 83 32.12 -1.78 -0.92
N LYS A 84 31.36 -2.19 0.10
CA LYS A 84 31.93 -2.45 1.43
C LYS A 84 32.27 -3.94 1.53
N ASN A 85 33.56 -4.24 1.62
CA ASN A 85 34.09 -5.58 1.91
C ASN A 85 33.68 -6.68 0.90
N GLY A 86 33.69 -6.39 -0.40
CA GLY A 86 33.56 -7.42 -1.45
C GLY A 86 32.19 -8.13 -1.51
N LYS A 87 31.16 -7.60 -0.85
CA LYS A 87 29.79 -8.10 -0.92
C LYS A 87 28.93 -7.13 -1.71
N ASN A 88 28.26 -7.63 -2.75
CA ASN A 88 27.20 -6.91 -3.47
C ASN A 88 26.00 -6.74 -2.52
N CYS A 89 26.04 -5.71 -1.68
CA CYS A 89 24.92 -5.36 -0.82
C CYS A 89 23.97 -4.49 -1.63
N ILE A 90 22.83 -5.06 -2.04
CA ILE A 90 21.70 -4.26 -2.50
C ILE A 90 21.30 -3.43 -1.28
N SER A 91 21.53 -2.12 -1.33
CA SER A 91 20.93 -1.22 -0.35
C SER A 91 19.43 -1.32 -0.57
N LEU A 92 18.75 -2.09 0.29
CA LEU A 92 17.30 -2.05 0.43
C LEU A 92 16.94 -0.57 0.50
N GLY A 93 16.32 -0.04 -0.58
CA GLY A 93 15.89 1.35 -0.65
C GLY A 93 15.21 1.70 0.66
N GLN A 94 15.62 2.82 1.26
CA GLN A 94 15.45 3.06 2.69
C GLN A 94 14.00 2.82 3.09
N LEU A 95 13.77 1.82 3.94
CA LEU A 95 12.45 1.44 4.46
C LEU A 95 11.70 2.64 5.07
N THR A 96 12.43 3.67 5.49
CA THR A 96 11.95 4.97 5.95
C THR A 96 11.16 5.74 4.88
N ASP A 97 11.45 5.58 3.59
CA ASP A 97 10.74 6.25 2.49
C ASP A 97 9.31 5.75 2.30
N LEU A 98 8.98 4.59 2.88
CA LEU A 98 7.63 4.05 2.90
C LEU A 98 6.78 4.66 4.03
N VAL A 99 7.42 5.28 5.03
CA VAL A 99 6.75 5.95 6.14
C VAL A 99 6.33 7.36 5.73
N TYR A 100 5.16 7.81 6.21
CA TYR A 100 4.63 9.13 5.91
C TYR A 100 5.65 10.24 6.20
N LYS A 101 5.96 11.05 5.17
CA LYS A 101 7.00 12.10 5.21
C LYS A 101 8.34 11.61 5.80
N GLN A 102 8.74 10.37 5.51
CA GLN A 102 10.00 9.78 5.98
C GLN A 102 10.17 9.82 7.51
N GLY A 103 9.06 9.81 8.26
CA GLY A 103 9.12 9.88 9.72
C GLY A 103 9.19 11.30 10.31
N GLN A 104 9.37 12.34 9.50
CA GLN A 104 9.57 13.72 9.98
C GLN A 104 8.30 14.37 10.55
N ALA A 105 7.13 13.77 10.36
CA ALA A 105 5.85 14.27 10.86
C ALA A 105 5.41 13.64 12.18
N GLY A 106 6.33 13.01 12.92
CA GLY A 106 6.02 12.27 14.16
C GLY A 106 5.36 10.90 13.94
N ILE A 107 5.07 10.53 12.68
CA ILE A 107 4.60 9.19 12.30
C ILE A 107 5.83 8.36 11.96
N THR A 108 6.31 7.56 12.91
CA THR A 108 7.53 6.73 12.75
C THR A 108 7.21 5.27 12.43
N LYS A 109 5.96 4.97 12.07
CA LYS A 109 5.51 3.62 11.78
C LYS A 109 4.51 3.66 10.65
N ALA A 110 4.70 2.80 9.66
CA ALA A 110 3.69 2.48 8.66
C ALA A 110 3.22 1.04 8.84
N THR A 111 1.91 0.83 8.75
CA THR A 111 1.27 -0.48 8.80
C THR A 111 0.32 -0.61 7.63
N VAL A 112 0.44 -1.71 6.90
CA VAL A 112 -0.51 -2.06 5.85
C VAL A 112 -1.04 -3.45 6.12
N THR A 113 -2.36 -3.61 6.06
CA THR A 113 -3.06 -4.87 6.30
C THR A 113 -3.95 -5.18 5.12
N ILE A 114 -3.83 -6.38 4.57
CA ILE A 114 -4.72 -6.89 3.52
C ILE A 114 -5.48 -8.07 4.08
N THR A 115 -6.80 -8.02 3.96
CA THR A 115 -7.69 -9.12 4.28
C THR A 115 -8.23 -9.71 3.00
N PHE A 116 -8.07 -11.02 2.85
CA PHE A 116 -8.51 -11.79 1.70
C PHE A 116 -9.71 -12.65 2.08
N ASP A 117 -10.72 -12.69 1.20
CA ASP A 117 -11.76 -13.70 1.26
C ASP A 117 -11.22 -15.01 0.67
N ASN A 118 -11.29 -16.06 1.48
CA ASN A 118 -10.84 -17.41 1.17
C ASN A 118 -11.98 -18.43 1.29
N LYS A 119 -13.22 -18.02 0.99
CA LYS A 119 -14.38 -18.94 0.95
C LYS A 119 -14.28 -19.95 -0.18
N ASP A 120 -13.70 -19.55 -1.32
CA ASP A 120 -13.42 -20.47 -2.42
C ASP A 120 -12.17 -21.30 -2.14
N LYS A 121 -12.38 -22.49 -1.57
CA LYS A 121 -11.33 -23.41 -1.14
C LYS A 121 -10.54 -24.04 -2.29
N LYS A 122 -11.08 -24.02 -3.52
CA LYS A 122 -10.38 -24.54 -4.71
C LYS A 122 -9.20 -23.67 -5.09
N HIS A 123 -9.31 -22.36 -4.84
CA HIS A 123 -8.29 -21.36 -5.14
C HIS A 123 -7.59 -20.83 -3.88
N GLY A 124 -7.76 -21.52 -2.75
CA GLY A 124 -7.13 -21.15 -1.49
C GLY A 124 -5.70 -21.70 -1.36
N PRO A 125 -4.82 -21.03 -0.61
CA PRO A 125 -3.47 -21.52 -0.39
C PRO A 125 -3.48 -22.82 0.42
N ILE A 126 -2.52 -23.71 0.10
CA ILE A 126 -2.36 -24.99 0.77
C ILE A 126 -2.17 -24.76 2.28
N GLY A 127 -2.91 -25.50 3.10
CA GLY A 127 -2.86 -25.39 4.56
C GLY A 127 -3.82 -24.35 5.17
N TYR A 128 -4.52 -23.55 4.36
CA TYR A 128 -5.50 -22.57 4.83
C TYR A 128 -6.94 -22.91 4.42
N HIS A 129 -7.22 -24.17 4.05
CA HIS A 129 -8.56 -24.59 3.61
C HIS A 129 -9.63 -24.40 4.69
N ASN A 130 -9.27 -24.43 5.97
CA ASN A 130 -10.21 -24.24 7.08
C ASN A 130 -10.44 -22.76 7.43
N CYS A 131 -9.71 -21.83 6.81
CA CYS A 131 -9.85 -20.40 7.07
C CYS A 131 -10.69 -19.75 5.97
N ASP A 132 -11.83 -19.19 6.32
CA ASP A 132 -12.67 -18.42 5.38
C ASP A 132 -12.11 -17.04 5.07
N GLU A 133 -11.21 -16.55 5.92
CA GLU A 133 -10.58 -15.25 5.81
C GLU A 133 -9.09 -15.36 6.15
N ILE A 134 -8.25 -14.66 5.39
CA ILE A 134 -6.80 -14.63 5.59
C ILE A 134 -6.37 -13.17 5.68
N THR A 135 -5.73 -12.79 6.78
CA THR A 135 -5.24 -11.43 6.99
C THR A 135 -3.72 -11.40 7.00
N ILE A 136 -3.13 -10.59 6.14
CA ILE A 136 -1.68 -10.36 6.06
C ILE A 136 -1.40 -8.92 6.49
N LYS A 137 -0.51 -8.75 7.48
CA LYS A 137 -0.09 -7.44 7.98
C LYS A 137 1.41 -7.29 7.83
N ARG A 138 1.85 -6.17 7.26
CA ARG A 138 3.26 -5.77 7.22
C ARG A 138 3.44 -4.39 7.85
N GLN A 139 4.51 -4.24 8.62
CA GLN A 139 4.86 -2.98 9.27
C GLN A 139 6.32 -2.61 9.01
N VAL A 140 6.59 -1.31 9.01
CA VAL A 140 7.92 -0.72 8.87
C VAL A 140 8.06 0.46 9.81
N ARG A 141 9.28 0.67 10.33
CA ARG A 141 9.68 1.77 11.22
C ARG A 141 10.90 2.46 10.64
#